data_AF-A0A0E9MJL8-F1
#
_entry.id   AF-A0A0E9MJL8-F1
#
_cell.length_a   1.000
_cell.length_b   1.000
_cell.length_c   1.000
_cell.angle_alpha   90.00
_cell.angle_beta   90.00
_cell.angle_gamma   90.00
#
_symmetry.space_group_name_H-M   'P 1'
#
loop_
_entity.id
_entity.type
_entity.pdbx_description
1 polymer ?
#
loop_
_entity_poly.entity_id
_entity_poly.type
_entity_poly.pdbx_seq_one_letter_code
_entity_poly.pdbx_strand_id
1 'polypeptide(L)'
;MGVYFTLAQYRIEGEEMATENRIIYLKVYCDQWKDSLDRAEGQRDRLIELKNSGLSAFDDDGKELLPIMIEEADEAARLYKRILTKMESLRDRAISGGDV
;
A
#
# COMPACT_ATOMS: atom_id res chain seq x y z
N MET A 1 -8.78 27.04 -41.00
CA MET A 1 -8.93 25.70 -40.40
C MET A 1 -7.79 25.32 -39.43
N GLY A 2 -7.06 26.28 -38.82
CA GLY A 2 -5.80 25.97 -38.11
C GLY A 2 -5.76 26.19 -36.59
N VAL A 3 -6.90 26.48 -35.92
CA VAL A 3 -6.91 26.83 -34.48
C VAL A 3 -7.48 25.71 -33.61
N TYR A 4 -8.44 24.92 -34.14
CA TYR A 4 -9.03 23.78 -33.42
C TYR A 4 -8.06 22.59 -33.30
N PHE A 5 -7.18 22.41 -34.28
CA PHE A 5 -6.17 21.33 -34.26
C PHE A 5 -5.13 21.55 -33.15
N THR A 6 -4.69 22.80 -32.97
CA THR A 6 -3.67 23.18 -31.97
C THR A 6 -4.18 23.09 -30.54
N LEU A 7 -5.44 23.46 -30.29
CA LEU A 7 -6.06 23.35 -28.97
C LEU A 7 -6.36 21.89 -28.58
N ALA A 8 -6.75 21.05 -29.55
CA ALA A 8 -6.91 19.62 -29.32
C ALA A 8 -5.57 18.96 -28.98
N GLN A 9 -4.50 19.33 -29.70
CA GLN A 9 -3.15 18.81 -29.44
C GLN A 9 -2.62 19.21 -28.06
N TYR A 10 -2.76 20.48 -27.68
CA TYR A 10 -2.37 20.97 -26.34
C TYR A 10 -3.16 20.31 -25.21
N ARG A 11 -4.43 19.99 -25.45
CA ARG A 11 -5.28 19.28 -24.48
C ARG A 11 -4.85 17.83 -24.32
N ILE A 12 -4.53 17.14 -25.41
CA ILE A 12 -4.03 15.76 -25.40
C ILE A 12 -2.70 15.69 -24.66
N GLU A 13 -1.76 16.60 -24.95
CA GLU A 13 -0.46 16.68 -24.26
C GLU A 13 -0.62 16.96 -22.75
N GLY A 14 -1.59 17.79 -22.36
CA GLY A 14 -1.92 18.04 -20.95
C GLY A 14 -2.55 16.84 -20.24
N GLU A 15 -3.41 16.07 -20.93
CA GLU A 15 -4.03 14.85 -20.42
C GLU A 15 -3.03 13.69 -20.30
N GLU A 16 -2.09 13.57 -21.25
CA GLU A 16 -0.98 12.61 -21.20
C GLU A 16 -0.05 12.88 -20.01
N MET A 17 0.41 14.13 -19.82
CA MET A 17 1.24 14.50 -18.65
C MET A 17 0.52 14.27 -17.31
N ALA A 18 -0.79 14.52 -17.23
CA ALA A 18 -1.57 14.24 -16.02
C ALA A 18 -1.65 12.73 -15.74
N THR A 19 -1.77 11.91 -16.78
CA THR A 19 -1.83 10.45 -16.69
C THR A 19 -0.49 9.85 -16.26
N GLU A 20 0.63 10.33 -16.81
CA GLU A 20 1.97 9.90 -16.42
C GLU A 20 2.26 10.23 -14.95
N ASN A 21 1.96 11.46 -14.52
CA ASN A 21 2.11 11.86 -13.12
C ASN A 21 1.26 10.98 -12.19
N ARG A 22 0.02 10.65 -12.59
CA ARG A 22 -0.86 9.77 -11.82
C ARG A 22 -0.28 8.36 -11.67
N ILE A 23 0.31 7.80 -12.73
CA ILE A 23 1.01 6.50 -12.68
C ILE A 23 2.21 6.55 -11.73
N ILE A 24 2.99 7.64 -11.76
CA ILE A 24 4.13 7.84 -10.85
C ILE A 24 3.67 7.85 -9.39
N TYR A 25 2.63 8.62 -9.06
CA TYR A 25 2.08 8.64 -7.69
C TYR A 25 1.57 7.27 -7.25
N LEU A 26 0.86 6.54 -8.13
CA LEU A 26 0.39 5.20 -7.82
C LEU A 26 1.54 4.22 -7.56
N LYS A 27 2.66 4.33 -8.28
CA LYS A 27 3.87 3.54 -8.00
C LYS A 27 4.43 3.85 -6.62
N VAL A 28 4.62 5.14 -6.30
CA VAL A 28 5.12 5.58 -4.98
C VAL A 28 4.22 5.06 -3.85
N TYR A 29 2.89 5.16 -4.00
CA TYR A 29 1.97 4.63 -3.00
C TYR A 29 2.03 3.10 -2.90
N CYS A 30 2.15 2.36 -4.01
CA CYS A 30 2.35 0.92 -3.96
C CYS A 30 3.60 0.55 -3.17
N ASP A 31 4.72 1.25 -3.41
CA ASP A 31 5.98 0.98 -2.72
C ASP A 31 5.87 1.30 -1.22
N GLN A 32 5.22 2.40 -0.84
CA GLN A 32 4.95 2.73 0.57
C GLN A 32 4.08 1.68 1.28
N TRP A 33 3.07 1.14 0.59
CA TRP A 33 2.24 0.08 1.14
C TRP A 33 2.98 -1.26 1.24
N LYS A 34 3.89 -1.57 0.31
CA LYS A 34 4.79 -2.72 0.40
C LYS A 34 5.71 -2.62 1.61
N ASP A 35 6.40 -1.50 1.77
CA ASP A 35 7.26 -1.25 2.93
C ASP A 35 6.48 -1.35 4.26
N SER A 36 5.23 -0.91 4.28
CA SER A 36 4.37 -0.98 5.47
C SER A 36 3.92 -2.42 5.77
N LEU A 37 3.61 -3.20 4.73
CA LEU A 37 3.32 -4.62 4.84
C LEU A 37 4.53 -5.39 5.38
N ASP A 38 5.71 -5.19 4.79
CA ASP A 38 6.94 -5.88 5.19
C ASP A 38 7.31 -5.55 6.65
N ARG A 39 7.09 -4.31 7.09
CA ARG A 39 7.27 -3.91 8.49
C ARG A 39 6.30 -4.61 9.44
N ALA A 40 5.02 -4.72 9.07
CA ALA A 40 4.01 -5.39 9.89
C ALA A 40 4.29 -6.89 10.01
N GLU A 41 4.58 -7.55 8.89
CA GLU A 41 4.95 -8.98 8.87
C GLU A 41 6.25 -9.21 9.66
N GLY A 42 7.26 -8.37 9.47
CA GLY A 42 8.51 -8.44 10.22
C GLY A 42 8.36 -8.15 11.72
N GLN A 43 7.38 -7.35 12.14
CA GLN A 43 7.05 -7.15 13.55
C GLN A 43 6.35 -8.39 14.13
N ARG A 44 5.38 -8.95 13.40
CA ARG A 44 4.70 -10.19 13.79
C ARG A 44 5.71 -11.33 14.00
N ASP A 45 6.61 -11.53 13.05
CA ASP A 45 7.56 -12.64 13.10
C ASP A 45 8.49 -12.52 14.33
N ARG A 46 8.96 -11.31 14.64
CA ARG A 46 9.72 -11.04 15.87
C ARG A 46 8.91 -11.32 17.14
N LEU A 47 7.64 -10.94 17.18
CA LEU A 47 6.78 -11.21 18.34
C LEU A 47 6.54 -12.72 18.52
N ILE A 48 6.38 -13.47 17.42
CA ILE A 48 6.29 -14.93 17.44
C ILE A 48 7.58 -15.56 17.96
N GLU A 49 8.75 -15.09 17.50
CA GLU A 49 10.05 -15.54 18.01
C GLU A 49 10.20 -15.29 19.51
N LEU A 50 9.84 -14.10 19.99
CA LEU A 50 9.86 -13.76 21.41
C LEU A 50 8.95 -14.69 22.22
N LYS A 51 7.72 -14.91 21.77
CA LYS A 51 6.79 -15.85 22.41
C LYS A 51 7.36 -17.28 22.45
N ASN A 52 7.92 -17.75 21.33
CA ASN A 52 8.49 -19.09 21.23
C ASN A 52 9.77 -19.26 22.06
N SER A 53 10.49 -18.17 22.34
CA SER A 53 11.64 -18.17 23.26
C SER A 53 11.24 -18.28 24.74
N GLY A 54 9.94 -18.25 25.04
CA GLY A 54 9.41 -18.31 26.40
C GLY A 54 9.31 -16.94 27.08
N LEU A 55 9.45 -15.84 26.32
CA LEU A 55 9.15 -14.51 26.85
C LEU A 55 7.63 -14.39 27.06
N SER A 56 7.24 -13.85 28.21
CA SER A 56 5.86 -13.45 28.47
C SER A 56 5.85 -11.99 28.91
N ALA A 57 4.89 -11.23 28.40
CA ALA A 57 4.63 -9.85 28.80
C ALA A 57 3.18 -9.77 29.24
N PHE A 58 2.91 -9.08 30.35
CA PHE A 58 1.58 -8.94 30.92
C PHE A 58 1.24 -7.47 31.12
N ASP A 59 -0.03 -7.10 30.96
CA ASP A 59 -0.53 -5.79 31.37
C ASP A 59 -0.80 -5.73 32.89
N ASP A 60 -1.25 -4.57 33.36
CA ASP A 60 -1.59 -4.34 34.77
C ASP A 60 -2.75 -5.22 35.27
N ASP A 61 -3.57 -5.73 34.34
CA ASP A 61 -4.68 -6.67 34.63
C ASP A 61 -4.24 -8.14 34.59
N GLY A 62 -2.96 -8.42 34.30
CA GLY A 62 -2.39 -9.77 34.23
C GLY A 62 -2.71 -10.52 32.92
N LYS A 63 -3.13 -9.83 31.85
CA LYS A 63 -3.38 -10.44 30.54
C LYS A 63 -2.09 -10.52 29.74
N GLU A 64 -1.88 -11.65 29.06
CA GLU A 64 -0.72 -11.84 28.21
C GLU A 64 -0.78 -10.96 26.95
N LEU A 65 0.20 -10.09 26.78
CA LEU A 65 0.25 -9.08 25.72
C LEU A 65 0.74 -9.62 24.39
N LEU A 66 1.69 -10.56 24.38
CA LEU A 66 2.29 -11.04 23.14
C LEU A 66 1.29 -11.64 22.15
N PRO A 67 0.32 -12.49 22.55
CA PRO A 67 -0.71 -12.98 21.65
C PRO A 67 -1.55 -11.85 21.02
N ILE A 68 -1.89 -10.83 21.81
CA ILE A 68 -2.68 -9.67 21.35
C ILE A 68 -1.87 -8.87 20.31
N MET A 69 -0.61 -8.58 20.61
CA MET A 69 0.26 -7.84 19.70
C MET A 69 0.54 -8.60 18.39
N ILE A 70 0.63 -9.93 18.44
CA ILE A 70 0.75 -10.77 17.23
C ILE A 70 -0.50 -10.65 16.38
N GLU A 71 -1.68 -10.74 16.99
CA GLU A 71 -2.97 -10.61 16.30
C GLU A 71 -3.13 -9.22 15.66
N GLU A 72 -2.79 -8.15 16.39
CA GLU A 72 -2.81 -6.78 15.86
C GLU A 72 -1.86 -6.61 14.65
N ALA A 73 -0.66 -7.18 14.71
CA ALA A 73 0.29 -7.15 13.60
C ALA A 73 -0.23 -7.94 12.39
N ASP A 74 -0.88 -9.08 12.60
CA ASP A 74 -1.54 -9.86 11.55
C ASP A 74 -2.72 -9.10 10.91
N GLU A 75 -3.54 -8.41 11.70
CA GLU A 75 -4.62 -7.58 11.20
C GLU A 75 -4.11 -6.41 10.36
N ALA A 76 -3.06 -5.72 10.84
CA ALA A 76 -2.40 -4.64 10.11
C ALA A 76 -1.84 -5.15 8.77
N ALA A 77 -1.13 -6.28 8.76
CA ALA A 77 -0.60 -6.89 7.54
C ALA A 77 -1.72 -7.24 6.54
N ARG A 78 -2.84 -7.82 7.00
CA ARG A 78 -4.01 -8.11 6.14
C ARG A 78 -4.60 -6.84 5.53
N LEU A 79 -4.71 -5.77 6.32
CA LEU A 79 -5.21 -4.48 5.84
C LEU A 79 -4.29 -3.90 4.77
N TYR A 80 -2.98 -3.84 5.03
CA TYR A 80 -1.99 -3.31 4.10
C TYR A 80 -1.95 -4.10 2.80
N LYS A 81 -2.00 -5.43 2.87
CA LYS A 81 -2.08 -6.30 1.69
C LYS A 81 -3.32 -5.99 0.85
N ARG A 82 -4.49 -5.79 1.48
CA ARG A 82 -5.73 -5.44 0.77
C ARG A 82 -5.64 -4.09 0.08
N ILE A 83 -5.05 -3.08 0.73
CA ILE A 83 -4.86 -1.75 0.15
C ILE A 83 -3.88 -1.83 -1.02
N LEU A 84 -2.75 -2.51 -0.83
CA LEU A 84 -1.74 -2.71 -1.86
C LEU A 84 -2.35 -3.37 -3.12
N THR A 85 -3.09 -4.46 -2.97
CA THR A 85 -3.75 -5.12 -4.11
C THR A 85 -4.68 -4.19 -4.89
N LYS A 86 -5.44 -3.33 -4.19
CA LYS A 86 -6.29 -2.33 -4.85
C LYS A 86 -5.47 -1.28 -5.58
N MET A 87 -4.39 -0.79 -4.97
CA MET A 87 -3.51 0.21 -5.58
C MET A 87 -2.77 -0.33 -6.80
N GLU A 88 -2.28 -1.58 -6.74
CA GLU A 88 -1.66 -2.24 -7.88
C GLU A 88 -2.67 -2.43 -9.02
N SER A 89 -3.91 -2.82 -8.72
CA SER A 89 -4.98 -2.89 -9.73
C SER A 89 -5.28 -1.54 -10.38
N LEU A 90 -5.32 -0.45 -9.59
CA LEU A 90 -5.51 0.91 -10.12
C LEU A 90 -4.34 1.35 -10.98
N ARG A 91 -3.10 1.07 -10.56
CA ARG A 91 -1.88 1.32 -11.33
C ARG A 91 -1.92 0.58 -12.66
N ASP A 92 -2.26 -0.70 -12.65
CA ASP A 92 -2.28 -1.54 -13.84
C ASP A 92 -3.36 -1.09 -14.84
N ARG A 93 -4.53 -0.65 -14.34
CA ARG A 93 -5.57 0.00 -15.16
C ARG A 93 -5.10 1.33 -15.76
N ALA A 94 -4.42 2.17 -14.96
CA ALA A 94 -3.88 3.43 -15.43
C ALA A 94 -2.83 3.24 -16.53
N ILE A 95 -1.97 2.22 -16.40
CA ILE A 95 -0.97 1.87 -17.42
C ILE A 95 -1.61 1.33 -18.69
N SER A 96 -2.71 0.57 -18.60
CA SER A 96 -3.39 0.02 -19.77
C SER A 96 -4.27 1.01 -20.52
N GLY A 97 -4.33 2.28 -20.09
CA GLY A 97 -5.22 3.30 -20.64
C GLY A 97 -6.69 3.05 -20.32
N GLY A 98 -7.00 2.18 -19.35
CA GLY A 98 -8.34 2.01 -18.84
C GLY A 98 -8.74 3.22 -18.01
N ASP A 99 -10.01 3.62 -18.08
CA ASP A 99 -10.54 4.69 -17.24
C ASP A 99 -10.34 4.31 -15.76
N VAL A 100 -9.78 5.21 -14.94
CA VAL A 100 -9.28 4.92 -13.58
C VAL A 100 -10.10 5.63 -12.52
#